data_AF-A0A1E1WHZ1-F1
#
_entry.id   AF-A0A1E1WHZ1-F1
#
_cell.length_a   1.000
_cell.length_b   1.000
_cell.length_c   1.000
_cell.angle_alpha   90.00
_cell.angle_beta   90.00
_cell.angle_gamma   90.00
#
_symmetry.space_group_name_H-M   'P 1'
#
loop_
_entity.id
_entity.type
_entity.pdbx_description
1 polymer ?
#
loop_
_entity_poly.entity_id
_entity_poly.type
_entity_poly.pdbx_seq_one_letter_code
_entity_poly.pdbx_strand_id
1 'polypeptide(L)'
;LIIKKTLKCFKCKKPGHVMRNCNQKQNKSKDKMKIEKFDQSKALISALSTNLRSDVWYVDSGATNHMCNDRTVMSDFTSSKVLKVSVANGDELLTAGQGSVKITL
;
A
#
# COMPACT_ATOMS: atom_id res chain seq x y z
N LEU A 1 20.16 -15.44 19.08
CA LEU A 1 20.33 -15.71 17.63
C LEU A 1 19.59 -14.64 16.84
N ILE A 2 20.28 -13.58 16.39
CA ILE A 2 19.64 -12.56 15.54
C ILE A 2 19.69 -13.09 14.11
N ILE A 3 18.56 -13.63 13.64
CA ILE A 3 18.39 -14.02 12.25
C ILE A 3 18.31 -12.72 11.44
N LYS A 4 19.44 -12.23 10.92
CA LYS A 4 19.47 -11.11 9.97
C LYS A 4 18.77 -11.57 8.69
N LYS A 5 17.45 -11.37 8.60
CA LYS A 5 16.72 -11.54 7.34
C LYS A 5 17.34 -10.58 6.33
N THR A 6 18.04 -11.14 5.34
CA THR A 6 18.60 -10.38 4.24
C THR A 6 17.45 -9.75 3.47
N LEU A 7 17.44 -8.41 3.41
CA LEU A 7 16.47 -7.64 2.64
C LEU A 7 16.58 -8.03 1.16
N LYS A 8 15.57 -8.73 0.64
CA LYS A 8 15.51 -9.20 -0.74
C LYS A 8 14.54 -8.33 -1.53
N CYS A 9 14.96 -7.92 -2.71
CA CYS A 9 14.14 -7.16 -3.64
C CYS A 9 12.95 -8.00 -4.12
N PHE A 10 11.72 -7.49 -3.97
CA PHE A 10 10.52 -8.20 -4.40
C PHE A 10 10.46 -8.43 -5.92
N LYS A 11 11.10 -7.55 -6.70
CA LYS A 11 11.14 -7.59 -8.17
C LYS A 11 12.16 -8.60 -8.72
N CYS A 12 13.44 -8.50 -8.35
CA CYS A 12 14.49 -9.36 -8.90
C CYS A 12 14.97 -10.47 -7.97
N LYS A 13 14.42 -10.56 -6.75
CA LYS A 13 14.78 -11.53 -5.70
C LYS A 13 16.24 -11.47 -5.22
N LYS A 14 17.04 -10.51 -5.70
CA LYS A 14 18.42 -10.28 -5.24
C LYS A 14 18.42 -9.53 -3.89
N PRO A 15 19.37 -9.85 -2.99
CA PRO A 15 19.52 -9.14 -1.73
C PRO A 15 20.09 -7.73 -1.91
N GLY A 16 20.04 -6.91 -0.86
CA GLY A 16 20.76 -5.64 -0.77
C GLY A 16 20.04 -4.42 -1.31
N HIS A 17 18.81 -4.57 -1.84
CA HIS A 17 17.97 -3.44 -2.24
C HIS A 17 16.48 -3.80 -2.17
N VAL A 18 15.63 -2.78 -2.08
CA VAL A 18 14.17 -2.90 -2.21
C VAL A 18 13.74 -2.72 -3.66
N MET A 19 12.50 -3.09 -3.98
CA MET A 19 11.94 -2.98 -5.33
C MET A 19 12.04 -1.57 -5.92
N ARG A 20 11.85 -0.53 -5.10
CA ARG A 20 11.99 0.88 -5.50
C ARG A 20 13.36 1.24 -6.07
N ASN A 21 14.42 0.55 -5.63
CA ASN A 21 15.81 0.81 -6.03
C ASN A 21 16.33 -0.26 -7.02
N CYS A 22 15.43 -0.96 -7.71
CA CYS A 22 15.79 -2.08 -8.58
C CYS A 22 16.02 -1.64 -10.03
N ASN A 23 17.29 -1.60 -10.44
CA ASN A 23 17.73 -1.16 -11.77
C ASN A 23 17.51 -2.19 -12.90
N GLN A 24 16.94 -3.37 -12.63
CA GLN A 24 16.67 -4.35 -13.68
C GLN A 24 15.45 -3.97 -14.52
N LYS A 25 15.60 -3.94 -15.85
CA LYS A 25 14.51 -3.83 -16.82
C LYS A 25 13.68 -5.13 -16.79
N GLN A 26 12.35 -5.05 -16.81
CA GLN A 26 11.50 -6.24 -16.88
C GLN A 26 11.75 -6.94 -18.22
N ASN A 27 12.27 -8.18 -18.18
CA ASN A 27 12.07 -9.10 -19.29
C ASN A 27 10.61 -9.57 -19.22
N LYS A 28 9.81 -9.20 -20.22
CA LYS A 28 8.46 -9.75 -20.40
C LYS A 28 8.56 -11.21 -20.85
N SER A 29 9.07 -12.11 -20.00
CA SER A 29 8.79 -13.53 -20.17
C SER A 29 7.31 -13.70 -19.85
N LYS A 30 6.53 -14.08 -20.88
CA LYS A 30 5.12 -14.42 -20.79
C LYS A 30 4.94 -15.71 -20.00
N ASP A 31 5.31 -15.71 -18.72
CA ASP A 31 4.78 -16.71 -17.81
C ASP A 31 3.30 -16.36 -17.64
N LYS A 32 2.47 -17.23 -18.21
CA LYS A 32 1.02 -17.23 -17.98
C LYS A 32 0.81 -17.46 -16.49
N MET A 33 0.87 -16.40 -15.69
CA MET A 33 0.30 -16.39 -14.36
C MET A 33 -1.16 -16.80 -14.55
N LYS A 34 -1.53 -17.97 -14.01
CA LYS A 34 -2.92 -18.23 -13.67
C LYS A 34 -3.37 -17.04 -12.83
N ILE A 35 -4.13 -16.15 -13.44
CA ILE A 35 -4.91 -15.16 -12.72
C ILE A 35 -5.99 -15.99 -12.04
N GLU A 36 -5.68 -16.56 -10.87
CA GLU A 36 -6.74 -16.72 -9.89
C GLU A 36 -7.31 -15.32 -9.72
N LYS A 37 -8.59 -15.16 -10.03
CA LYS A 37 -9.31 -13.90 -9.82
C LYS A 37 -8.98 -13.45 -8.41
N PHE A 38 -8.10 -12.45 -8.31
CA PHE A 38 -7.76 -11.85 -7.04
C PHE A 38 -8.99 -11.08 -6.62
N ASP A 39 -9.79 -11.74 -5.80
CA ASP A 39 -11.04 -11.21 -5.33
C ASP A 39 -10.75 -9.93 -4.56
N GLN A 40 -11.28 -8.81 -5.08
CA GLN A 40 -11.34 -7.49 -4.46
C GLN A 40 -11.74 -7.56 -2.99
N SER A 41 -12.55 -8.57 -2.63
CA SER A 41 -12.91 -8.84 -1.26
C SER A 41 -11.68 -9.16 -0.40
N LYS A 42 -10.70 -9.95 -0.83
CA LYS A 42 -9.66 -10.51 0.07
C LYS A 42 -8.61 -9.52 0.55
N ALA A 43 -8.20 -8.52 -0.24
CA ALA A 43 -7.24 -7.50 0.20
C ALA A 43 -7.89 -6.45 1.11
N LEU A 44 -9.09 -6.00 0.75
CA LEU A 44 -9.91 -5.12 1.59
C LEU A 44 -10.37 -5.87 2.86
N ILE A 45 -10.71 -7.15 2.75
CA ILE A 45 -11.07 -8.04 3.88
C ILE A 45 -9.86 -8.35 4.74
N SER A 46 -8.61 -8.44 4.26
CA SER A 46 -7.48 -8.60 5.19
C SER A 46 -7.33 -7.39 6.12
N ALA A 47 -7.69 -6.18 5.66
CA ALA A 47 -7.80 -5.01 6.53
C ALA A 47 -9.09 -5.07 7.36
N LEU A 48 -10.27 -5.26 6.74
CA LEU A 48 -11.60 -5.24 7.38
C LEU A 48 -11.94 -6.46 8.28
N SER A 49 -11.24 -7.59 8.16
CA SER A 49 -11.42 -8.79 8.99
C SER A 49 -10.66 -8.69 10.32
N THR A 50 -9.74 -7.73 10.43
CA THR A 50 -9.36 -7.23 11.74
C THR A 50 -10.46 -6.28 12.19
N ASN A 51 -10.83 -6.29 13.47
CA ASN A 51 -11.58 -5.17 14.06
C ASN A 51 -10.76 -3.90 13.79
N LEU A 52 -11.03 -3.22 12.67
CA LEU A 52 -10.36 -1.99 12.27
C LEU A 52 -10.79 -0.96 13.28
N ARG A 53 -10.01 -0.86 14.35
CA ARG A 53 -10.13 0.30 15.21
C ARG A 53 -9.74 1.48 14.34
N SER A 54 -10.65 2.44 14.21
CA SER A 54 -10.43 3.66 13.44
C SER A 54 -9.28 4.52 13.99
N ASP A 55 -8.72 4.15 15.15
CA ASP A 55 -7.63 4.83 15.83
C ASP A 55 -6.25 4.15 15.65
N VAL A 56 -6.13 3.12 14.80
CA VAL A 56 -4.85 2.43 14.54
C VAL A 56 -4.36 2.68 13.12
N TRP A 57 -3.07 3.03 12.99
CA TRP A 57 -2.40 3.18 11.70
C TRP A 57 -1.60 1.94 11.33
N TYR A 58 -1.78 1.46 10.09
CA TYR A 58 -0.99 0.38 9.51
C TYR A 58 0.10 0.96 8.60
N VAL A 59 1.35 0.55 8.85
CA VAL A 59 2.50 1.00 8.07
C VAL A 59 2.75 0.04 6.92
N ASP A 60 2.52 0.49 5.69
CA ASP A 60 2.82 -0.24 4.47
C ASP A 60 3.96 0.45 3.69
N SER A 61 5.11 -0.22 3.58
CA SER A 61 6.26 0.27 2.81
C SER A 61 6.00 0.39 1.30
N GLY A 62 4.95 -0.27 0.80
CA GLY A 62 4.52 -0.20 -0.60
C GLY A 62 3.55 0.96 -0.89
N ALA A 63 3.03 1.61 0.15
CA ALA A 63 2.09 2.71 -0.01
C ALA A 63 2.82 4.03 -0.26
N THR A 64 2.41 4.76 -1.30
CA THR A 64 2.87 6.13 -1.55
C THR A 64 2.08 7.14 -0.69
N ASN A 65 0.83 6.81 -0.38
CA ASN A 65 -0.08 7.60 0.44
C ASN A 65 -0.84 6.67 1.38
N HIS A 66 -1.12 7.15 2.59
CA HIS A 66 -1.96 6.42 3.55
C HIS A 66 -3.38 7.00 3.52
N MET A 67 -4.39 6.12 3.58
CA MET A 67 -5.80 6.50 3.58
C MET A 67 -6.39 6.37 4.99
N CYS A 68 -7.32 7.26 5.33
CA CYS A 68 -8.06 7.26 6.59
C CYS A 68 -9.54 7.53 6.29
N ASN A 69 -10.44 6.85 7.00
CA ASN A 69 -11.88 7.05 6.86
C ASN A 69 -12.43 8.15 7.79
N ASP A 70 -11.62 8.65 8.73
CA ASP A 70 -11.96 9.73 9.63
C ASP A 70 -11.23 11.02 9.27
N ARG A 71 -11.94 11.98 8.66
CA ARG A 71 -11.34 13.28 8.32
C ARG A 71 -11.03 14.14 9.54
N THR A 72 -11.63 13.85 10.70
CA THR A 72 -11.48 14.70 11.90
C THR A 72 -10.09 14.59 12.51
N VAL A 73 -9.33 13.53 12.18
CA VAL A 73 -7.93 13.38 12.60
C VAL A 73 -6.95 14.22 11.78
N MET A 74 -7.41 14.86 10.70
CA MET A 74 -6.58 15.68 9.82
C MET A 74 -6.62 17.15 10.22
N SER A 75 -5.45 17.79 10.34
CA SER A 75 -5.35 19.19 10.78
C SER A 75 -5.77 20.22 9.72
N ASP A 76 -5.67 19.87 8.45
CA ASP A 76 -5.78 20.76 7.29
C ASP A 76 -6.54 20.08 6.14
N PHE A 77 -7.60 19.34 6.49
CA PHE A 77 -8.41 18.62 5.51
C PHE A 77 -8.95 19.58 4.43
N THR A 78 -8.74 19.21 3.17
CA THR A 78 -9.30 19.91 2.02
C THR A 78 -10.00 18.94 1.09
N SER A 79 -11.27 19.22 0.79
CA SER A 79 -12.09 18.44 -0.15
C SER A 79 -11.85 18.80 -1.61
N SER A 80 -11.15 19.91 -1.90
CA SER A 80 -10.91 20.37 -3.27
C SER A 80 -9.79 19.61 -3.98
N LYS A 81 -9.02 18.81 -3.25
CA LYS A 81 -7.96 17.95 -3.80
C LYS A 81 -8.42 16.50 -3.86
N VAL A 82 -9.35 16.23 -4.78
CA VAL A 82 -9.72 14.84 -5.14
C VAL A 82 -8.52 14.21 -5.84
N LEU A 83 -7.91 13.23 -5.20
CA LEU A 83 -6.80 12.45 -5.75
C LEU A 83 -7.32 11.14 -6.30
N LYS A 84 -6.70 10.70 -7.39
CA LYS A 84 -6.89 9.36 -7.93
C LYS A 84 -5.83 8.45 -7.32
N VAL A 85 -6.27 7.40 -6.63
CA VAL A 85 -5.41 6.46 -5.90
C VAL A 85 -5.56 5.09 -6.52
N SER A 86 -4.45 4.53 -7.02
CA SER A 86 -4.41 3.14 -7.44
C SER A 86 -4.27 2.24 -6.21
N VAL A 87 -5.15 1.24 -6.10
CA VAL A 87 -5.09 0.26 -4.99
C VAL A 87 -4.53 -1.07 -5.48
N ALA A 88 -4.19 -1.97 -4.55
CA ALA A 88 -3.39 -3.17 -4.83
C ALA A 88 -4.01 -4.14 -5.84
N ASN A 89 -5.31 -4.05 -6.09
CA ASN A 89 -6.03 -4.87 -7.09
C ASN A 89 -5.98 -4.29 -8.52
N GLY A 90 -5.37 -3.12 -8.73
CA GLY A 90 -5.29 -2.43 -10.01
C GLY A 90 -6.40 -1.42 -10.29
N ASP A 91 -7.41 -1.32 -9.42
CA ASP A 91 -8.46 -0.32 -9.53
C ASP A 91 -7.98 1.06 -9.10
N GLU A 92 -8.73 2.08 -9.51
CA GLU A 92 -8.53 3.47 -9.13
C GLU A 92 -9.71 3.97 -8.31
N LEU A 93 -9.40 4.57 -7.16
CA LEU A 93 -10.38 5.20 -6.27
C LEU A 93 -10.19 6.71 -6.28
N LEU A 94 -11.29 7.44 -6.08
CA LEU A 94 -11.26 8.87 -5.86
C LEU A 94 -11.32 9.16 -4.36
N THR A 95 -10.44 10.02 -3.87
CA THR A 95 -10.47 10.47 -2.47
C THR A 95 -11.52 11.55 -2.25
N ALA A 96 -12.11 11.59 -1.06
CA ALA A 96 -12.98 12.70 -0.65
C ALA A 96 -12.21 14.00 -0.35
N GLY A 97 -10.88 13.91 -0.19
CA GLY A 97 -9.98 15.02 0.10
C GLY A 97 -8.63 14.51 0.58
N GLN A 98 -7.77 15.44 1.02
CA GLN A 98 -6.50 15.12 1.67
C GLN A 98 -6.27 16.03 2.88
N GLY A 99 -5.42 15.59 3.79
CA GLY A 99 -4.90 16.40 4.88
C GLY A 99 -3.70 15.72 5.53
N SER A 100 -3.11 16.40 6.48
CA SER A 100 -1.97 15.97 7.27
C SER A 100 -2.46 15.43 8.61
N VAL A 101 -1.90 14.31 9.04
CA VAL A 101 -2.17 13.73 10.36
C VAL A 101 -0.89 13.83 11.19
N LYS A 102 -0.99 14.40 12.39
CA LYS A 102 0.12 14.48 13.32
C LYS A 102 0.24 13.16 14.08
N ILE A 103 1.29 12.41 13.81
CA ILE A 103 1.62 11.20 14.58
C ILE A 103 2.41 11.65 15.81
N THR A 104 1.94 11.27 17.00
CA THR A 104 2.68 11.47 18.25
C THR A 104 3.32 10.13 18.60
N LEU A 105 4.63 10.14 18.84
CA LEU A 105 5.42 8.96 19.25
C LEU A 105 5.52 8.90 20.78
#